data_AF-A0A3A9ZZR1-F1
#
_entry.id   AF-A0A3A9ZZR1-F1
#
_cell.length_a   1.000
_cell.length_b   1.000
_cell.length_c   1.000
_cell.angle_alpha   90.00
_cell.angle_beta   90.00
_cell.angle_gamma   90.00
#
_symmetry.space_group_name_H-M   'P 1'
#
loop_
_entity.id
_entity.type
_entity.pdbx_description
1 polymer ?
#
loop_
_entity_poly.entity_id
_entity_poly.type
_entity_poly.pdbx_seq_one_letter_code
_entity_poly.pdbx_strand_id
1 'polypeptide(L)'
;MTDRDRQSPLEESPEMAAAVDDDSTVPQLRTGGGADRDNPAFAEPGDRPDQGAPSDDIIGDPYAAGTGATGTGTGAGGDNIRTGAEQPWDPEDLVQARGQDPTPENLEQARRDLEELGRAAVERTVP
;
A
#
# COMPACT_ATOMS: atom_id res chain seq x y z
N MET A 1 40.54 10.30 -0.88
CA MET A 1 39.54 11.24 -1.41
C MET A 1 39.49 10.99 -2.90
N THR A 2 38.42 10.36 -3.37
CA THR A 2 38.38 9.71 -4.68
C THR A 2 38.22 10.77 -5.76
N ASP A 3 38.72 10.50 -6.97
CA ASP A 3 38.66 11.39 -8.14
C ASP A 3 37.23 11.87 -8.52
N ARG A 4 36.20 11.22 -7.93
CA ARG A 4 34.77 11.57 -8.03
C ARG A 4 34.44 12.98 -7.52
N ASP A 5 35.21 13.53 -6.58
CA ASP A 5 34.94 14.86 -5.99
C ASP A 5 35.38 16.04 -6.89
N ARG A 6 36.00 15.78 -8.05
CA ARG A 6 36.47 16.82 -9.01
C ARG A 6 35.59 16.97 -10.25
N GLN A 7 34.64 16.08 -10.45
CA GLN A 7 33.71 16.17 -11.58
C GLN A 7 32.46 16.90 -11.08
N SER A 8 32.15 18.05 -11.70
CA SER A 8 30.88 18.74 -11.43
C SER A 8 29.71 17.77 -11.60
N PRO A 9 28.64 17.90 -10.79
CA PRO A 9 27.42 17.15 -10.98
C PRO A 9 26.93 17.20 -12.43
N LEU A 10 26.33 16.10 -12.89
CA LEU A 10 25.79 15.99 -14.25
C LEU A 10 24.70 17.05 -14.54
N GLU A 11 24.01 17.53 -13.50
CA GLU A 11 23.02 18.62 -13.58
C GLU A 11 23.64 19.96 -13.99
N GLU A 12 24.95 20.15 -13.78
CA GLU A 12 25.70 21.35 -14.18
C GLU A 12 26.41 21.17 -15.54
N SER A 13 26.14 20.08 -16.26
CA SER A 13 26.74 19.85 -17.57
C SER A 13 26.17 20.78 -18.64
N PRO A 14 26.99 21.25 -19.60
CA PRO A 14 26.52 22.11 -20.69
C PRO A 14 25.47 21.42 -21.58
N GLU A 15 25.49 20.09 -21.67
CA GLU A 15 24.49 19.31 -22.40
C GLU A 15 23.11 19.37 -21.72
N MET A 16 23.05 19.33 -20.39
CA MET A 16 21.80 19.51 -19.64
C MET A 16 21.26 20.93 -19.77
N ALA A 17 22.13 21.95 -19.72
CA ALA A 17 21.72 23.34 -19.93
C ALA A 17 21.09 23.55 -21.32
N ALA A 18 21.71 22.99 -22.36
CA ALA A 18 21.19 23.07 -23.72
C ALA A 18 19.85 22.34 -23.90
N ALA A 19 19.61 21.25 -23.17
CA ALA A 19 18.34 20.52 -23.21
C ALA A 19 17.18 21.27 -22.53
N VAL A 20 17.45 22.07 -21.50
CA VAL A 20 16.45 22.92 -20.83
C VAL A 20 16.05 24.12 -21.69
N ASP A 21 17.01 24.71 -22.41
CA ASP A 21 16.78 25.84 -23.31
C ASP A 21 16.12 25.43 -24.65
N ASP A 22 15.97 24.12 -24.92
CA ASP A 22 15.33 23.63 -26.14
C ASP A 22 13.80 23.85 -26.10
N ASP A 23 13.30 24.68 -27.03
CA ASP A 23 11.88 25.07 -27.12
C ASP A 23 10.99 23.96 -27.74
N SER A 24 11.45 22.71 -27.77
CA SER A 24 10.72 21.55 -28.32
C SER A 24 9.66 20.97 -27.39
N THR A 25 9.44 21.60 -26.22
CA THR A 25 8.39 21.20 -25.28
C THR A 25 7.02 21.13 -25.95
N VAL A 26 6.30 20.05 -25.68
CA VAL A 26 4.93 19.79 -26.15
C VAL A 26 3.99 20.87 -25.57
N PRO A 27 3.30 21.69 -26.40
CA PRO A 27 2.46 22.79 -25.92
C PRO A 27 1.36 22.35 -24.95
N GLN A 28 0.85 21.13 -25.12
CA GLN A 28 -0.17 20.52 -24.25
C GLN A 28 0.33 20.25 -22.83
N LEU A 29 1.64 20.18 -22.62
CA LEU A 29 2.27 19.97 -21.31
C LEU A 29 2.84 21.28 -20.70
N ARG A 30 2.74 22.42 -21.41
CA ARG A 30 3.06 23.74 -20.83
C ARG A 30 1.91 24.17 -19.91
N THR A 31 1.82 23.59 -18.74
CA THR A 31 0.99 24.19 -17.67
C THR A 31 1.82 25.19 -16.89
N GLY A 32 1.23 26.34 -16.56
CA GLY A 32 1.89 27.45 -15.86
C GLY A 32 2.22 27.19 -14.38
N GLY A 33 2.53 25.94 -14.00
CA GLY A 33 2.90 25.53 -12.65
C GLY A 33 1.79 25.59 -11.60
N GLY A 34 0.57 25.92 -12.01
CA GLY A 34 -0.61 25.92 -11.15
C GLY A 34 -1.18 24.52 -10.94
N ALA A 35 -2.15 24.42 -10.04
CA ALA A 35 -2.90 23.19 -9.86
C ALA A 35 -3.70 22.87 -11.14
N ASP A 36 -3.51 21.68 -11.68
CA ASP A 36 -4.25 21.18 -12.84
C ASP A 36 -4.56 19.68 -12.67
N ARG A 37 -5.09 19.04 -13.73
CA ARG A 37 -5.45 17.60 -13.71
C ARG A 37 -4.24 16.70 -13.45
N ASP A 38 -3.09 17.03 -14.02
CA ASP A 38 -1.85 16.28 -13.99
C ASP A 38 -0.89 16.80 -12.89
N ASN A 39 -1.14 18.00 -12.34
CA ASN A 39 -0.43 18.60 -11.21
C ASN A 39 -1.42 19.01 -10.10
N PRO A 40 -1.93 18.08 -9.28
CA PRO A 40 -2.91 18.41 -8.25
C PRO A 40 -2.28 19.23 -7.09
N ALA A 41 -3.07 20.14 -6.52
CA ALA A 41 -2.70 20.77 -5.24
C ALA A 41 -2.98 19.79 -4.09
N PHE A 42 -1.97 19.54 -3.26
CA PHE A 42 -2.12 18.75 -2.04
C PHE A 42 -2.67 19.62 -0.91
N ALA A 43 -3.59 19.07 -0.14
CA ALA A 43 -4.05 19.72 1.09
C ALA A 43 -2.96 19.62 2.16
N GLU A 44 -2.74 20.73 2.88
CA GLU A 44 -1.86 20.74 4.04
C GLU A 44 -2.50 19.96 5.20
N PRO A 45 -1.69 19.40 6.13
CA PRO A 45 -2.21 18.72 7.30
C PRO A 45 -3.13 19.64 8.14
N GLY A 46 -4.44 19.36 8.09
CA GLY A 46 -5.47 20.12 8.81
C GLY A 46 -6.43 20.90 7.92
N ASP A 47 -6.16 21.02 6.62
CA ASP A 47 -7.09 21.63 5.66
C ASP A 47 -8.15 20.62 5.20
N ARG A 48 -9.41 21.06 5.14
CA ARG A 48 -10.49 20.31 4.49
C ARG A 48 -10.64 20.84 3.07
N PRO A 49 -10.50 20.02 2.01
CA PRO A 49 -10.73 20.50 0.66
C PRO A 49 -12.16 21.03 0.52
N ASP A 50 -12.31 22.15 -0.19
CA ASP A 50 -13.60 22.80 -0.43
C ASP A 50 -14.57 21.78 -1.07
N GLN A 51 -15.78 21.69 -0.52
CA GLN A 51 -16.79 20.69 -0.83
C GLN A 51 -17.42 20.95 -2.21
N GLY A 52 -16.67 20.66 -3.27
CA GLY A 52 -17.15 20.61 -4.64
C GLY A 52 -17.66 19.20 -4.99
N ALA A 53 -18.95 18.97 -4.73
CA ALA A 53 -19.73 17.74 -4.93
C ALA A 53 -19.38 16.57 -3.99
N PRO A 54 -20.39 15.82 -3.49
CA PRO A 54 -20.14 14.62 -2.70
C PRO A 54 -19.58 13.55 -3.64
N SER A 55 -18.25 13.46 -3.72
CA SER A 55 -17.57 12.32 -4.32
C SER A 55 -17.90 11.00 -3.60
N ASP A 56 -18.43 11.09 -2.37
CA ASP A 56 -18.87 9.97 -1.53
C ASP A 56 -19.93 9.07 -2.21
N ASP A 57 -20.75 9.60 -3.12
CA ASP A 57 -21.76 8.82 -3.86
C ASP A 57 -21.23 8.23 -5.18
N ILE A 58 -20.20 8.81 -5.79
CA ILE A 58 -19.66 8.39 -7.10
C ILE A 58 -18.50 7.41 -6.93
N ILE A 59 -17.67 7.63 -5.91
CA ILE A 59 -16.64 6.69 -5.49
C ILE A 59 -17.14 6.15 -4.16
N GLY A 60 -18.05 5.16 -4.24
CA GLY A 60 -18.36 4.35 -3.07
C GLY A 60 -17.03 3.97 -2.42
N ASP A 61 -16.90 4.30 -1.14
CA ASP A 61 -15.62 4.23 -0.45
C ASP A 61 -14.99 2.84 -0.67
N PRO A 62 -13.84 2.75 -1.39
CA PRO A 62 -13.22 1.47 -1.70
C PRO A 62 -12.68 0.79 -0.44
N TYR A 63 -12.61 1.50 0.69
CA TYR A 63 -12.36 0.97 2.02
C TYR A 63 -13.63 0.72 2.85
N ALA A 64 -14.80 1.19 2.40
CA ALA A 64 -16.11 0.77 2.91
C ALA A 64 -16.55 -0.59 2.33
N ALA A 65 -15.80 -1.14 1.36
CA ALA A 65 -15.88 -2.53 0.93
C ALA A 65 -15.39 -3.49 2.05
N GLY A 66 -16.14 -3.52 3.14
CA GLY A 66 -15.94 -4.40 4.29
C GLY A 66 -17.19 -4.57 5.15
N THR A 67 -18.32 -3.96 4.77
CA THR A 67 -19.60 -4.07 5.50
C THR A 67 -20.68 -4.77 4.66
N GLY A 68 -20.27 -5.79 3.90
CA GLY A 68 -21.20 -6.70 3.21
C GLY A 68 -21.46 -7.96 4.06
N ALA A 69 -22.73 -8.19 4.39
CA ALA A 69 -23.37 -9.38 4.99
C ALA A 69 -22.88 -9.96 6.34
N THR A 70 -21.64 -9.74 6.80
CA THR A 70 -21.19 -10.16 8.15
C THR A 70 -20.59 -9.04 9.02
N GLY A 71 -20.43 -7.82 8.49
CA GLY A 71 -20.29 -6.61 9.30
C GLY A 71 -19.11 -6.57 10.28
N THR A 72 -17.88 -6.83 9.83
CA THR A 72 -16.65 -6.63 10.64
C THR A 72 -15.62 -5.73 9.96
N GLY A 73 -16.10 -4.74 9.19
CA GLY A 73 -15.28 -3.73 8.54
C GLY A 73 -14.59 -2.82 9.56
N THR A 74 -13.37 -3.17 9.95
CA THR A 74 -12.57 -2.38 10.89
C THR A 74 -11.64 -1.45 10.12
N GLY A 75 -12.06 -0.19 9.99
CA GLY A 75 -11.27 0.92 9.45
C GLY A 75 -10.17 1.39 10.42
N ALA A 76 -9.22 2.14 9.87
CA ALA A 76 -7.99 2.64 10.48
C ALA A 76 -8.16 3.41 11.81
N GLY A 77 -8.33 2.69 12.91
CA GLY A 77 -8.10 3.17 14.28
C GLY A 77 -6.93 2.40 14.88
N GLY A 78 -6.02 3.10 15.57
CA GLY A 78 -4.69 2.63 16.02
C GLY A 78 -4.63 1.38 16.91
N ASP A 79 -5.76 0.73 17.19
CA ASP A 79 -5.86 -0.50 17.98
C ASP A 79 -6.18 -1.73 17.12
N ASN A 80 -6.28 -1.58 15.79
CA ASN A 80 -6.66 -2.63 14.85
C ASN A 80 -5.50 -3.03 13.93
N ILE A 81 -4.46 -3.60 14.52
CA ILE A 81 -3.48 -4.36 13.75
C ILE A 81 -4.20 -5.58 13.18
N ARG A 82 -4.36 -5.64 11.86
CA ARG A 82 -4.86 -6.82 11.15
C ARG A 82 -3.76 -7.87 11.09
N THR A 83 -3.72 -8.75 12.09
CA THR A 83 -2.85 -9.92 12.09
C THR A 83 -3.64 -11.01 11.36
N GLY A 84 -3.25 -11.44 10.16
CA GLY A 84 -4.06 -12.31 9.26
C GLY A 84 -4.74 -13.56 9.86
N ALA A 85 -4.45 -13.90 11.12
CA ALA A 85 -5.20 -14.75 12.03
C ALA A 85 -6.66 -14.34 12.36
N GLU A 86 -7.14 -13.15 11.98
CA GLU A 86 -8.59 -12.85 12.08
C GLU A 86 -9.46 -13.54 11.01
N GLN A 87 -8.85 -14.04 9.94
CA GLN A 87 -9.53 -14.86 8.94
C GLN A 87 -9.67 -16.32 9.43
N PRO A 88 -10.66 -17.09 8.96
CA PRO A 88 -10.66 -18.53 9.17
C PRO A 88 -9.46 -19.17 8.45
N TRP A 89 -8.72 -20.03 9.16
CA TRP A 89 -7.58 -20.79 8.64
C TRP A 89 -7.90 -22.28 8.62
N ASP A 90 -7.64 -22.95 7.50
CA ASP A 90 -7.71 -24.41 7.44
C ASP A 90 -6.39 -25.05 7.92
N PRO A 91 -6.40 -26.32 8.38
CA PRO A 91 -5.17 -27.01 8.77
C PRO A 91 -4.12 -27.07 7.66
N GLU A 92 -4.55 -27.17 6.39
CA GLU A 92 -3.66 -27.18 5.23
C GLU A 92 -2.92 -25.83 5.06
N ASP A 93 -3.61 -24.72 5.32
CA ASP A 93 -3.01 -23.38 5.23
C ASP A 93 -1.88 -23.22 6.25
N LEU A 94 -2.07 -23.72 7.48
CA LEU A 94 -1.03 -23.70 8.50
C LEU A 94 0.19 -24.54 8.11
N VAL A 95 -0.02 -25.72 7.52
CA VAL A 95 1.07 -26.58 7.04
C VAL A 95 1.85 -25.87 5.93
N GLN A 96 1.13 -25.26 4.98
CA GLN A 96 1.74 -24.49 3.89
C GLN A 96 2.50 -23.27 4.40
N ALA A 97 1.95 -22.51 5.34
CA ALA A 97 2.60 -21.34 5.93
C ALA A 97 3.86 -21.70 6.72
N ARG A 98 3.93 -22.91 7.29
CA ARG A 98 5.16 -23.48 7.89
C ARG A 98 6.17 -23.97 6.84
N GLY A 99 5.81 -24.02 5.56
CA GLY A 99 6.63 -24.55 4.48
C GLY A 99 6.76 -26.08 4.50
N GLN A 100 5.78 -26.78 5.07
CA GLN A 100 5.74 -28.24 5.14
C GLN A 100 4.86 -28.82 4.03
N ASP A 101 5.11 -30.07 3.64
CA ASP A 101 4.24 -30.79 2.72
C ASP A 101 2.94 -31.22 3.44
N PRO A 102 1.77 -31.22 2.74
CA PRO A 102 0.47 -31.60 3.31
C PRO A 102 0.34 -33.12 3.46
N THR A 103 1.18 -33.72 4.30
CA THR A 103 1.05 -35.13 4.69
C THR A 103 -0.04 -35.28 5.78
N PRO A 104 -0.65 -36.48 5.91
CA PRO A 104 -1.68 -36.71 6.92
C PRO A 104 -1.23 -36.36 8.34
N GLU A 105 0.02 -36.65 8.69
CA GLU A 105 0.58 -36.37 10.00
C GLU A 105 0.68 -34.86 10.27
N ASN A 106 1.12 -34.08 9.27
CA ASN A 106 1.23 -32.62 9.39
C ASN A 106 -0.14 -31.96 9.49
N LEU A 107 -1.13 -32.47 8.75
CA LEU A 107 -2.51 -32.00 8.81
C LEU A 107 -3.16 -32.29 10.17
N GLU A 108 -2.93 -33.48 10.74
CA GLU A 108 -3.42 -33.80 12.09
C GLU A 108 -2.80 -32.89 13.16
N GLN A 109 -1.50 -32.61 13.04
CA GLN A 109 -0.83 -31.69 13.96
C GLN A 109 -1.36 -30.26 13.82
N ALA A 110 -1.52 -29.76 12.59
CA ALA A 110 -2.09 -28.44 12.36
C ALA A 110 -3.53 -28.32 12.86
N ARG A 111 -4.32 -29.40 12.74
CA ARG A 111 -5.68 -29.44 13.30
C ARG A 111 -5.66 -29.36 14.82
N ARG A 112 -4.78 -30.11 15.49
CA ARG A 112 -4.60 -30.01 16.95
C ARG A 112 -4.15 -28.62 17.38
N ASP A 113 -3.21 -28.01 16.65
CA ASP A 113 -2.71 -26.67 16.96
C ASP A 113 -3.84 -25.62 16.85
N LEU A 114 -4.72 -25.73 15.85
CA LEU A 114 -5.90 -24.86 15.74
C LEU A 114 -6.94 -25.13 16.84
N GLU A 115 -7.16 -26.39 17.21
CA GLU A 115 -8.07 -26.76 18.30
C GLU A 115 -7.57 -26.27 19.67
N GLU A 116 -6.26 -26.34 19.93
CA GLU A 116 -5.65 -26.01 21.22
C GLU A 116 -5.31 -24.53 21.37
N LEU A 117 -4.71 -23.92 20.34
CA LEU A 117 -4.16 -22.56 20.40
C LEU A 117 -4.96 -21.56 19.57
N GLY A 118 -5.80 -22.03 18.63
CA GLY A 118 -6.64 -21.20 17.78
C GLY A 118 -5.84 -20.11 17.07
N ARG A 119 -6.24 -18.85 17.27
CA ARG A 119 -5.62 -17.67 16.67
C ARG A 119 -4.12 -17.56 16.95
N ALA A 120 -3.68 -17.99 18.14
CA ALA A 120 -2.27 -17.91 18.53
C ALA A 120 -1.37 -18.85 17.71
N ALA A 121 -1.90 -19.97 17.18
CA ALA A 121 -1.15 -20.83 16.27
C ALA A 121 -0.86 -20.13 14.94
N VAL A 122 -1.82 -19.35 14.44
CA VAL A 122 -1.71 -18.61 13.20
C VAL A 122 -0.75 -17.43 13.36
N GLU A 123 -0.90 -16.63 14.42
CA GLU A 123 -0.02 -15.48 14.68
C GLU A 123 1.46 -15.86 14.86
N ARG A 124 1.74 -17.08 15.35
CA ARG A 124 3.13 -17.58 15.46
C ARG A 124 3.70 -18.06 14.14
N THR A 125 2.83 -18.47 13.21
CA THR A 125 3.23 -19.07 11.93
C THR A 125 3.34 -18.00 10.85
N VAL A 126 2.46 -17.00 10.89
CA VAL A 126 2.33 -15.94 9.87
C VAL A 126 2.64 -14.60 10.54
N PRO A 127 3.80 -13.97 10.23
CA PRO A 127 4.19 -12.69 10.81
C PRO A 127 3.42 -11.50 10.24
#